data_AF-A0A6N4Q5B7-F1
#
_entry.id   AF-A0A6N4Q5B7-F1
#
_cell.length_a   1.000
_cell.length_b   1.000
_cell.length_c   1.000
_cell.angle_alpha   90.00
_cell.angle_beta   90.00
_cell.angle_gamma   90.00
#
_symmetry.space_group_name_H-M   'P 1'
#
loop_
_entity.id
_entity.type
_entity.pdbx_description
1 polymer ?
#
loop_
_entity_poly.entity_id
_entity_poly.type
_entity_poly.pdbx_seq_one_letter_code
_entity_poly.pdbx_strand_id
1 'polypeptide(L)'
;MFSAKMIKTKSYIFLTIVMFLILFTQVNCHTEYKNAPEVCAFLIVDDQALLENDKVLLNKGEITQEEFEHRKRSRENGSLGLCLISLIKTKENSNF
;
A
#
# COMPACT_ATOMS: atom_id res chain seq x y z
N MET A 1 -35.17 2.89 45.68
CA MET A 1 -34.84 3.45 44.35
C MET A 1 -33.34 3.77 44.20
N PHE A 2 -32.43 2.88 44.61
CA PHE A 2 -30.97 3.11 44.54
C PHE A 2 -30.19 2.01 43.79
N SER A 3 -30.79 0.83 43.60
CA SER A 3 -30.08 -0.34 43.03
C SER A 3 -29.80 -0.22 41.52
N ALA A 4 -30.72 0.37 40.75
CA ALA A 4 -30.57 0.53 39.30
C ALA A 4 -29.50 1.56 38.90
N LYS A 5 -29.22 2.54 39.78
CA LYS A 5 -28.25 3.60 39.51
C LYS A 5 -26.81 3.06 39.60
N MET A 6 -26.54 2.18 40.58
CA MET A 6 -25.22 1.55 40.75
C MET A 6 -24.84 0.57 39.63
N ILE A 7 -25.83 -0.15 39.06
CA ILE A 7 -25.59 -1.08 37.93
C ILE A 7 -25.19 -0.31 36.68
N LYS A 8 -25.86 0.83 36.39
CA LYS A 8 -25.52 1.71 35.26
C LYS A 8 -24.12 2.32 35.41
N THR A 9 -23.72 2.73 36.62
CA THR A 9 -22.38 3.27 36.86
C THR A 9 -21.28 2.22 36.67
N LYS A 10 -21.49 0.98 37.14
CA LYS A 10 -20.54 -0.13 36.90
C LYS A 10 -20.43 -0.48 35.40
N SER A 11 -21.54 -0.47 34.67
CA SER A 11 -21.55 -0.69 33.22
C SER A 11 -20.82 0.43 32.46
N TYR A 12 -20.95 1.68 32.90
CA TYR A 12 -20.25 2.82 32.29
C TYR A 12 -18.74 2.76 32.53
N ILE A 13 -18.33 2.39 33.75
CA ILE A 13 -16.92 2.17 34.10
C ILE A 13 -16.33 1.01 33.27
N PHE A 14 -17.07 -0.08 33.09
CA PHE A 14 -16.61 -1.18 32.25
C PHE A 14 -16.44 -0.75 30.79
N LEU A 15 -17.39 0.04 30.26
CA LEU A 15 -17.36 0.51 28.88
C LEU A 15 -16.20 1.50 28.63
N THR A 16 -15.89 2.38 29.59
CA THR A 16 -14.74 3.28 29.47
C THR A 16 -13.41 2.53 29.54
N ILE A 17 -13.30 1.48 30.36
CA ILE A 17 -12.09 0.63 30.40
C ILE A 17 -11.88 -0.10 29.06
N VAL A 18 -12.94 -0.69 28.50
CA VAL A 18 -12.87 -1.38 27.19
C VAL A 18 -12.46 -0.40 26.09
N MET A 19 -13.05 0.80 26.08
CA MET A 19 -12.73 1.80 25.08
C MET A 19 -11.28 2.32 25.23
N PHE A 20 -10.78 2.47 26.46
CA PHE A 20 -9.39 2.83 26.72
C PHE A 20 -8.40 1.75 26.25
N LEU A 21 -8.72 0.47 26.48
CA LEU A 21 -7.90 -0.65 25.99
C LEU A 21 -7.82 -0.67 24.46
N ILE A 22 -8.95 -0.45 23.76
CA ILE A 22 -8.97 -0.36 22.29
C ILE A 22 -8.06 0.77 21.82
N LEU A 23 -8.13 1.95 22.43
CA LEU A 23 -7.25 3.07 22.07
C LEU A 23 -5.77 2.75 22.34
N PHE A 24 -5.46 2.07 23.44
CA PHE A 24 -4.09 1.70 23.79
C PHE A 24 -3.47 0.70 22.81
N THR A 25 -4.28 -0.19 22.21
CA THR A 25 -3.80 -1.10 21.16
C THR A 25 -3.38 -0.38 19.87
N GLN A 26 -3.95 0.80 19.59
CA GLN A 26 -3.57 1.61 18.43
C GLN A 26 -2.22 2.31 18.64
N VAL A 27 -1.81 2.59 19.89
CA VAL A 27 -0.57 3.33 20.20
C VAL A 27 0.70 2.50 19.93
N ASN A 28 0.61 1.17 20.04
CA ASN A 28 1.72 0.26 19.73
C ASN A 28 1.64 -0.35 18.33
N CYS A 29 0.71 0.12 17.49
CA CYS A 29 0.65 -0.31 16.10
C CYS A 29 1.77 0.41 15.34
N HIS A 30 2.99 -0.12 15.45
CA HIS A 30 4.05 0.20 14.50
C HIS A 30 3.49 -0.12 13.13
N THR A 31 3.35 0.90 12.29
CA THR A 31 3.15 0.72 10.86
C THR A 31 4.46 0.17 10.32
N GLU A 32 4.69 -1.11 10.53
CA GLU A 32 5.58 -1.83 9.65
C GLU A 32 4.98 -1.66 8.27
N TYR A 33 5.57 -0.75 7.51
CA TYR A 33 5.32 -0.65 6.09
C TYR A 33 5.43 -2.08 5.58
N LYS A 34 4.28 -2.65 5.19
CA LYS A 34 4.22 -3.85 4.38
C LYS A 34 4.95 -3.47 3.10
N ASN A 35 6.26 -3.64 3.09
CA ASN A 35 7.13 -3.48 1.94
C ASN A 35 6.80 -4.65 1.03
N ALA A 36 5.65 -4.54 0.39
CA ALA A 36 5.01 -5.68 -0.23
C ALA A 36 5.65 -5.90 -1.60
N PRO A 37 6.28 -7.05 -1.86
CA PRO A 37 6.63 -7.47 -3.22
C PRO A 37 5.40 -7.47 -4.16
N GLU A 38 4.20 -7.38 -3.58
CA GLU A 38 2.91 -7.21 -4.24
C GLU A 38 2.78 -5.86 -4.95
N VAL A 39 3.39 -4.79 -4.43
CA VAL A 39 3.43 -3.49 -5.12
C VAL A 39 4.30 -3.58 -6.38
N CYS A 40 5.41 -4.32 -6.30
CA CYS A 40 6.20 -4.64 -7.49
C CYS A 40 5.43 -5.45 -8.51
N ALA A 41 4.77 -6.52 -8.07
CA ALA A 41 3.98 -7.37 -8.95
C ALA A 41 2.87 -6.56 -9.65
N PHE A 42 2.21 -5.65 -8.93
CA PHE A 42 1.20 -4.76 -9.48
C PHE A 42 1.79 -3.77 -10.51
N LEU A 43 2.93 -3.15 -10.20
CA LEU A 43 3.60 -2.23 -11.13
C LEU A 43 4.06 -2.93 -12.43
N ILE A 44 4.52 -4.17 -12.34
CA ILE A 44 4.91 -4.97 -13.53
C ILE A 44 3.69 -5.26 -14.42
N VAL A 45 2.55 -5.58 -13.82
CA VAL A 45 1.31 -5.85 -14.58
C VAL A 45 0.79 -4.58 -15.24
N ASP A 46 0.83 -3.45 -14.54
CA ASP A 46 0.41 -2.14 -15.10
C ASP A 46 1.31 -1.71 -16.26
N ASP A 47 2.63 -1.88 -16.13
CA ASP A 47 3.60 -1.61 -17.20
C ASP A 47 3.32 -2.43 -18.46
N GLN A 48 2.93 -3.71 -18.31
CA GLN A 48 2.57 -4.57 -19.45
C GLN A 48 1.31 -4.06 -20.16
N ALA A 49 0.27 -3.68 -19.41
CA ALA A 49 -0.96 -3.13 -19.99
C ALA A 49 -0.69 -1.82 -20.76
N LEU A 50 0.15 -0.94 -20.20
CA LEU A 50 0.55 0.31 -20.83
C LEU A 50 1.40 0.08 -22.08
N LEU A 51 2.29 -0.93 -22.08
CA LEU A 51 3.09 -1.29 -23.24
C LEU A 51 2.22 -1.78 -24.41
N GLU A 52 1.23 -2.63 -24.13
CA GLU A 52 0.29 -3.09 -25.16
C GLU A 52 -0.55 -1.94 -25.71
N ASN A 53 -0.98 -1.00 -24.87
CA ASN A 53 -1.67 0.20 -25.34
C ASN A 53 -0.76 1.05 -26.25
N ASP A 54 0.48 1.31 -25.84
CA ASP A 54 1.43 2.06 -26.67
C ASP A 54 1.75 1.34 -27.99
N LYS A 55 1.77 0.01 -28.04
CA LYS A 55 1.86 -0.75 -29.31
C LYS A 55 0.65 -0.49 -30.20
N VAL A 56 -0.56 -0.45 -29.63
CA VAL A 56 -1.77 -0.12 -30.38
C VAL A 56 -1.70 1.31 -30.93
N LEU A 57 -1.27 2.28 -30.13
CA LEU A 57 -1.08 3.67 -30.56
C LEU A 57 -0.04 3.79 -31.67
N LEU A 58 1.08 3.06 -31.56
CA LEU A 58 2.12 3.00 -32.59
C LEU A 58 1.57 2.41 -33.89
N ASN A 59 0.84 1.29 -33.81
CA ASN A 59 0.24 0.63 -34.98
C ASN A 59 -0.82 1.51 -35.67
N LYS A 60 -1.52 2.36 -34.90
CA LYS A 60 -2.46 3.36 -35.45
C LYS A 60 -1.76 4.59 -36.01
N GLY A 61 -0.45 4.74 -35.81
CA GLY A 61 0.31 5.93 -36.19
C GLY A 61 0.02 7.15 -35.31
N GLU A 62 -0.59 6.96 -34.14
CA GLU A 62 -0.89 8.04 -33.18
C GLU A 62 0.36 8.48 -32.41
N ILE A 63 1.36 7.60 -32.30
CA ILE A 63 2.69 7.91 -31.75
C ILE A 63 3.78 7.42 -32.70
N THR A 64 4.96 8.04 -32.61
CA THR A 64 6.13 7.65 -33.41
C THR A 64 6.89 6.49 -32.75
N GLN A 65 7.75 5.82 -33.53
CA GLN A 65 8.65 4.80 -33.00
C GLN A 65 9.58 5.35 -31.90
N GLU A 66 10.06 6.59 -32.08
CA GLU A 66 10.93 7.26 -31.10
C GLU A 66 10.19 7.49 -29.77
N GLU A 67 8.94 7.95 -29.85
CA GLU A 67 8.13 8.21 -28.68
C GLU A 67 7.73 6.92 -27.96
N PHE A 68 7.44 5.85 -28.70
CA PHE A 68 7.23 4.51 -28.15
C PHE A 68 8.45 4.02 -27.35
N GLU A 69 9.65 4.08 -27.93
CA GLU A 69 10.89 3.64 -27.27
C GLU A 69 11.24 4.50 -26.05
N HIS A 70 10.97 5.81 -26.12
CA HIS A 70 11.17 6.71 -24.98
C HIS A 70 10.25 6.34 -23.80
N ARG A 71 8.94 6.14 -24.07
CA ARG A 71 7.96 5.74 -23.05
C ARG A 71 8.29 4.39 -22.44
N LYS A 72 8.67 3.41 -23.26
CA LYS A 72 9.12 2.09 -22.81
C LYS A 72 10.29 2.20 -21.84
N ARG A 73 11.36 2.90 -22.22
CA ARG A 73 12.56 3.08 -21.36
C ARG A 73 12.23 3.84 -20.07
N SER A 74 11.36 4.84 -20.14
CA SER A 74 10.95 5.59 -18.94
C SER A 74 10.22 4.72 -17.93
N ARG A 75 9.38 3.79 -18.39
CA ARG A 75 8.68 2.85 -17.50
C ARG A 75 9.63 1.83 -16.90
N GLU A 76 10.46 1.19 -17.72
CA GLU A 76 11.47 0.23 -17.27
C GLU A 76 12.35 0.84 -16.15
N ASN A 77 12.81 2.08 -16.31
CA ASN A 77 13.61 2.74 -15.28
C ASN A 77 12.83 3.09 -14.01
N GLY A 78 11.56 3.53 -14.16
CA GLY A 78 10.72 3.94 -13.04
C GLY A 78 10.24 2.76 -12.19
N SER A 79 9.73 1.70 -12.82
CA SER A 79 9.23 0.50 -12.14
C SER A 79 10.36 -0.30 -11.49
N LEU A 80 11.51 -0.45 -12.17
CA LEU A 80 12.70 -1.06 -11.58
C LEU A 80 13.20 -0.28 -10.35
N GLY A 81 13.18 1.05 -10.40
CA GLY A 81 13.59 1.90 -9.27
C GLY A 81 12.70 1.73 -8.05
N LEU A 82 11.38 1.79 -8.24
CA LEU A 82 10.41 1.56 -7.16
C LEU A 82 10.53 0.13 -6.60
N CYS A 83 10.79 -0.84 -7.46
CA CYS A 83 10.99 -2.21 -7.05
C CYS A 83 12.26 -2.44 -6.23
N LEU A 84 13.39 -1.88 -6.67
CA LEU A 84 14.64 -1.93 -5.92
C LEU A 84 14.51 -1.27 -4.55
N ILE A 85 13.84 -0.11 -4.46
CA ILE A 85 13.61 0.58 -3.19
C ILE A 85 12.80 -0.29 -2.23
N SER A 86 11.75 -0.96 -2.73
CA SER A 86 10.95 -1.86 -1.91
C SER A 86 11.78 -3.05 -1.40
N LEU A 87 12.59 -3.67 -2.25
CA LEU A 87 13.46 -4.79 -1.88
C LEU A 87 14.56 -4.40 -0.87
N ILE A 88 15.18 -3.23 -1.05
CA ILE A 88 16.19 -2.71 -0.11
C ILE A 88 15.54 -2.46 1.25
N LYS A 89 14.37 -1.81 1.30
CA LYS A 89 13.65 -1.58 2.55
C LYS A 89 13.21 -2.87 3.24
N THR A 90 12.79 -3.89 2.49
CA THR A 90 12.49 -5.22 3.06
C THR A 90 13.73 -5.86 3.67
N LYS A 91 14.88 -5.75 2.99
CA LYS A 91 16.16 -6.27 3.48
C LYS A 91 16.67 -5.53 4.72
N GLU A 92 16.54 -4.21 4.77
CA GLU A 92 16.97 -3.38 5.92
C GLU A 92 16.09 -3.63 7.15
N ASN A 93 14.77 -3.79 6.98
CA ASN A 93 13.85 -4.01 8.09
C ASN A 93 13.85 -5.46 8.63
N SER A 94 14.57 -6.41 8.02
CA SER A 94 14.64 -7.82 8.45
C SER A 94 13.27 -8.48 8.71
N ASN A 95 12.19 -7.99 8.09
CA ASN A 95 10.88 -8.63 8.14
C ASN A 95 10.77 -9.59 6.96
N PHE A 96 11.04 -10.86 7.25
CA PHE A 96 10.67 -12.01 6.42
C PHE A 96 9.39 -12.64 7.00
#